data_AF-A0A2E4G8D4-F1
#
_entry.id   AF-A0A2E4G8D4-F1
#
_cell.length_a   1.000
_cell.length_b   1.000
_cell.length_c   1.000
_cell.angle_alpha   90.00
_cell.angle_beta   90.00
_cell.angle_gamma   90.00
#
_symmetry.space_group_name_H-M   'P 1'
#
loop_
_entity.id
_entity.type
_entity.pdbx_description
1 polymer ?
#
loop_
_entity_poly.entity_id
_entity_poly.type
_entity_poly.pdbx_seq_one_letter_code
_entity_poly.pdbx_strand_id
1 'polypeptide(L)'
;MLAFFLNHRQKDMRIYKKIAIVLLVSIFAKVGFSDVNSIHVSSRLDPNAIIITQVDIIFVYDQDLLNTFPSTKTAWYSNQRRFISEAGDKIDLISVFIPQGFDSETVSLPERNLEAIKIFVFSQHDDSEAPPIEISSFQKVLIEIDEFGILVSRQG
;
A
#
# COMPACT_ATOMS: atom_id res chain seq x y z
N MET A 1 -17.39 -45.77 44.92
CA MET A 1 -17.94 -45.40 43.59
C MET A 1 -17.91 -43.89 43.28
N LEU A 2 -17.65 -43.00 44.26
CA LEU A 2 -17.61 -41.54 44.04
C LEU A 2 -16.27 -41.00 43.48
N ALA A 3 -15.15 -41.67 43.77
CA ALA A 3 -13.80 -41.21 43.39
C ALA A 3 -13.49 -41.32 41.89
N PHE A 4 -14.20 -42.17 41.15
CA PHE A 4 -13.98 -42.36 39.71
C PHE A 4 -14.57 -41.21 38.88
N PHE A 5 -15.67 -40.61 39.34
CA PHE A 5 -16.34 -39.50 38.65
C PHE A 5 -15.63 -38.14 38.82
N LEU A 6 -14.91 -37.94 39.93
CA LEU A 6 -14.16 -36.69 40.18
C LEU A 6 -12.89 -36.59 39.31
N ASN A 7 -12.23 -37.72 39.03
CA ASN A 7 -10.98 -37.75 38.28
C ASN A 7 -11.18 -37.48 36.77
N HIS A 8 -12.35 -37.84 36.20
CA HIS A 8 -12.66 -37.55 34.80
C HIS A 8 -12.89 -36.06 34.57
N ARG A 9 -13.70 -35.38 35.40
CA ARG A 9 -13.95 -33.94 35.28
C ARG A 9 -12.67 -33.08 35.36
N GLN A 10 -11.69 -33.50 36.15
CA GLN A 10 -10.45 -32.74 36.36
C GLN A 10 -9.44 -32.91 35.21
N LYS A 11 -9.54 -33.99 34.43
CA LYS A 11 -8.77 -34.21 33.19
C LYS A 11 -9.35 -33.39 32.04
N ASP A 12 -10.68 -33.40 31.91
CA ASP A 12 -11.39 -32.65 30.87
C ASP A 12 -11.14 -31.14 30.99
N MET A 13 -11.24 -30.59 32.20
CA MET A 13 -11.01 -29.15 32.44
C MET A 13 -9.56 -28.69 32.16
N ARG A 14 -8.58 -29.60 32.23
CA ARG A 14 -7.18 -29.32 31.85
C ARG A 14 -6.96 -29.35 30.32
N ILE A 15 -7.73 -30.16 29.60
CA ILE A 15 -7.70 -30.23 28.14
C ILE A 15 -8.32 -28.96 27.55
N TYR A 16 -9.47 -28.52 28.07
CA TYR A 16 -10.11 -27.27 27.62
C TYR A 16 -9.25 -26.02 27.88
N LYS A 17 -8.53 -25.96 29.01
CA LYS A 17 -7.57 -24.86 29.27
C LYS A 17 -6.39 -24.86 28.28
N LYS A 18 -5.88 -26.03 27.89
CA LYS A 18 -4.79 -26.13 26.89
C LYS A 18 -5.26 -25.76 25.49
N ILE A 19 -6.48 -26.15 25.10
CA ILE A 19 -7.07 -25.80 23.80
C ILE A 19 -7.38 -24.29 23.73
N ALA A 20 -7.88 -23.70 24.82
CA ALA A 20 -8.13 -22.25 24.89
C ALA A 20 -6.84 -21.41 24.79
N ILE A 21 -5.70 -21.93 25.28
CA ILE A 21 -4.40 -21.25 25.17
C ILE A 21 -3.82 -21.35 23.75
N VAL A 22 -4.09 -22.45 23.02
CA VAL A 22 -3.61 -22.61 21.62
C VAL A 22 -4.44 -21.77 20.64
N LEU A 23 -5.70 -21.47 20.95
CA LEU A 23 -6.56 -20.62 20.11
C LEU A 23 -6.28 -19.11 20.24
N LEU A 24 -5.54 -18.68 21.28
CA LEU A 24 -5.25 -17.25 21.51
C LEU A 24 -4.04 -16.72 20.70
N VAL A 25 -3.31 -17.58 19.98
CA VAL A 25 -1.99 -17.21 19.41
C VAL A 25 -2.04 -16.79 17.93
N SER A 26 -3.17 -16.92 17.24
CA SER A 26 -3.17 -16.87 15.76
C SER A 26 -3.79 -15.62 15.14
N ILE A 27 -4.05 -14.55 15.89
CA ILE A 27 -4.51 -13.26 15.33
C ILE A 27 -3.42 -12.19 15.53
N PHE A 28 -2.21 -12.49 15.07
CA PHE A 28 -1.35 -11.42 14.58
C PHE A 28 -1.61 -11.32 13.09
N ALA A 29 -2.66 -10.57 12.72
CA ALA A 29 -2.68 -9.99 11.39
C ALA A 29 -1.36 -9.23 11.25
N LYS A 30 -0.48 -9.66 10.34
CA LYS A 30 0.72 -8.91 10.02
C LYS A 30 0.25 -7.58 9.44
N VAL A 31 0.13 -6.56 10.27
CA VAL A 31 0.17 -5.18 9.81
C VAL A 31 1.58 -5.02 9.28
N GLY A 32 1.74 -5.22 7.99
CA GLY A 32 3.02 -5.03 7.31
C GLY A 32 3.29 -3.54 7.28
N PHE A 33 4.40 -3.11 7.88
CA PHE A 33 4.91 -1.77 7.71
C PHE A 33 5.57 -1.64 6.34
N SER A 34 5.68 -0.41 5.85
CA SER A 34 6.37 -0.13 4.59
C SER A 34 7.87 -0.30 4.74
N ASP A 35 8.49 -0.94 3.75
CA ASP A 35 9.94 -1.03 3.61
C ASP A 35 10.51 0.12 2.74
N VAL A 36 9.65 0.94 2.12
CA VAL A 36 10.04 1.98 1.15
C VAL A 36 10.85 3.09 1.81
N ASN A 37 12.12 3.20 1.41
CA ASN A 37 13.07 4.21 1.88
C ASN A 37 13.53 5.19 0.78
N SER A 38 13.23 4.89 -0.49
CA SER A 38 13.55 5.77 -1.62
C SER A 38 12.58 5.54 -2.76
N ILE A 39 12.10 6.62 -3.39
CA ILE A 39 11.32 6.57 -4.62
C ILE A 39 11.97 7.53 -5.62
N HIS A 40 12.38 6.99 -6.77
CA HIS A 40 12.85 7.75 -7.91
C HIS A 40 11.83 7.63 -9.04
N VAL A 41 11.44 8.75 -9.62
CA VAL A 41 10.53 8.83 -10.77
C VAL A 41 11.33 9.35 -11.95
N SER A 42 11.20 8.72 -13.11
CA SER A 42 11.90 9.15 -14.32
C SER A 42 11.02 8.96 -15.55
N SER A 43 11.15 9.83 -16.54
CA SER A 43 10.53 9.63 -17.84
C SER A 43 11.56 9.22 -18.88
N ARG A 44 11.21 8.23 -19.72
CA ARG A 44 12.02 7.84 -20.88
C ARG A 44 11.83 8.85 -22.02
N LEU A 45 12.88 9.01 -22.83
CA LEU A 45 12.91 9.89 -24.01
C LEU A 45 11.80 9.50 -25.02
N ASP A 46 10.69 10.25 -25.03
CA ASP A 46 9.79 10.32 -26.17
C ASP A 46 9.96 11.70 -26.85
N PRO A 47 10.69 11.78 -27.98
CA PRO A 47 10.91 13.05 -28.68
C PRO A 47 9.62 13.66 -29.27
N ASN A 48 8.49 12.96 -29.24
CA ASN A 48 7.20 13.47 -29.72
C ASN A 48 6.25 13.91 -28.60
N ALA A 49 6.59 13.68 -27.33
CA ALA A 49 5.73 14.02 -26.21
C ALA A 49 6.06 15.39 -25.62
N ILE A 50 5.09 16.32 -25.67
CA ILE A 50 5.10 17.59 -24.92
C ILE A 50 3.99 17.52 -23.85
N ILE A 51 3.97 16.42 -23.10
CA ILE A 51 2.92 16.16 -22.11
C ILE A 51 3.57 16.07 -20.74
N ILE A 52 3.08 16.86 -19.79
CA ILE A 52 3.40 16.72 -18.37
C ILE A 52 2.41 15.70 -17.80
N THR A 53 2.92 14.60 -17.24
CA THR A 53 2.08 13.62 -16.56
C THR A 53 2.22 13.75 -15.05
N GLN A 54 1.14 13.43 -14.34
CA GLN A 54 1.13 13.34 -12.89
C GLN A 54 1.27 11.87 -12.48
N VAL A 55 2.14 11.62 -11.51
CA VAL A 55 2.26 10.36 -10.79
C VAL A 55 1.92 10.64 -9.33
N ASP A 56 0.93 9.93 -8.80
CA ASP A 56 0.53 10.02 -7.41
C ASP A 56 1.01 8.81 -6.63
N ILE A 57 1.65 9.06 -5.50
CA ILE A 57 2.15 8.06 -4.55
C ILE A 57 1.39 8.27 -3.25
N ILE A 58 0.59 7.27 -2.86
CA ILE A 58 -0.32 7.35 -1.72
C ILE A 58 0.16 6.38 -0.64
N PHE A 59 0.48 6.92 0.52
CA PHE A 59 0.78 6.18 1.73
C PHE A 59 -0.52 6.03 2.52
N VAL A 60 -0.95 4.81 2.76
CA VAL A 60 -2.17 4.48 3.50
C VAL A 60 -1.79 3.95 4.88
N TYR A 61 -2.40 4.50 5.92
CA TYR A 61 -2.11 4.18 7.32
C TYR A 61 -3.25 3.44 8.02
N ASP A 62 -4.44 3.41 7.42
CA ASP A 62 -5.66 2.87 8.03
C ASP A 62 -6.21 1.69 7.22
N GLN A 63 -6.46 0.57 7.91
CA GLN A 63 -6.89 -0.68 7.29
C GLN A 63 -8.31 -0.62 6.74
N ASP A 64 -9.20 0.16 7.35
CA ASP A 64 -10.60 0.26 6.93
C ASP A 64 -10.71 1.03 5.61
N LEU A 65 -9.82 2.01 5.41
CA LEU A 65 -9.75 2.80 4.17
C LEU A 65 -9.47 1.94 2.93
N LEU A 66 -8.77 0.80 3.09
CA LEU A 66 -8.45 -0.10 1.99
C LEU A 66 -9.69 -0.73 1.34
N ASN A 67 -10.80 -0.86 2.07
CA ASN A 67 -12.05 -1.41 1.53
C ASN A 67 -12.73 -0.46 0.53
N THR A 68 -12.44 0.83 0.65
CA THR A 68 -13.01 1.92 -0.17
C THR A 68 -11.95 2.55 -1.08
N PHE A 69 -10.73 2.01 -1.09
CA PHE A 69 -9.63 2.59 -1.84
C PHE A 69 -9.92 2.48 -3.35
N PRO A 70 -9.66 3.53 -4.15
CA PRO A 70 -9.91 3.49 -5.58
C PRO A 70 -9.16 2.34 -6.24
N SER A 71 -9.88 1.54 -7.03
CA SER A 71 -9.31 0.36 -7.68
C SER A 71 -8.83 0.62 -9.10
N THR A 72 -9.06 1.81 -9.66
CA THR A 72 -8.67 2.19 -11.02
C THR A 72 -8.19 3.64 -11.10
N LYS A 73 -7.38 3.94 -12.13
CA LYS A 73 -6.93 5.29 -12.46
C LYS A 73 -8.08 6.29 -12.49
N THR A 74 -9.14 5.97 -13.23
CA THR A 74 -10.31 6.87 -13.36
C THR A 74 -11.00 7.08 -12.03
N ALA A 75 -11.18 6.03 -11.22
CA ALA A 75 -11.79 6.16 -9.90
C ALA A 75 -10.98 7.08 -8.97
N TRP A 76 -9.65 7.01 -9.03
CA TRP A 76 -8.75 7.89 -8.30
C TRP A 76 -8.85 9.34 -8.78
N TYR A 77 -8.48 9.62 -10.03
CA TYR A 77 -8.36 11.01 -10.51
C TYR A 77 -9.70 11.76 -10.61
N SER A 78 -10.83 11.05 -10.80
CA SER A 78 -12.15 11.69 -10.82
C SER A 78 -12.67 12.08 -9.42
N ASN A 79 -12.20 11.42 -8.36
CA ASN A 79 -12.68 11.63 -6.99
C ASN A 79 -11.59 12.07 -6.01
N GLN A 80 -10.36 12.28 -6.48
CA GLN A 80 -9.15 12.52 -5.67
C GLN A 80 -9.38 13.53 -4.54
N ARG A 81 -9.88 14.73 -4.86
CA ARG A 81 -10.09 15.79 -3.86
C ARG A 81 -11.03 15.36 -2.74
N ARG A 82 -12.13 14.68 -3.09
CA ARG A 82 -13.10 14.17 -2.11
C ARG A 82 -12.45 13.09 -1.25
N PHE A 83 -11.79 12.13 -1.90
CA PHE A 83 -11.14 11.02 -1.20
C PHE A 83 -10.09 11.50 -0.19
N ILE A 84 -9.21 12.43 -0.58
CA ILE A 84 -8.20 13.01 0.31
C ILE A 84 -8.86 13.74 1.49
N SER A 85 -9.92 14.53 1.21
CA SER A 85 -10.65 15.24 2.26
C SER A 85 -11.33 14.31 3.25
N GLU A 86 -11.86 13.17 2.80
CA GLU A 86 -12.55 12.18 3.63
C GLU A 86 -11.55 11.29 4.40
N ALA A 87 -10.41 10.97 3.80
CA ALA A 87 -9.35 10.18 4.42
C ALA A 87 -8.66 10.93 5.57
N GLY A 88 -8.51 12.26 5.48
CA GLY A 88 -7.88 13.06 6.52
C GLY A 88 -6.43 12.66 6.76
N ASP A 89 -6.06 12.42 8.02
CA ASP A 89 -4.71 12.01 8.45
C ASP A 89 -4.41 10.51 8.22
N LYS A 90 -5.35 9.77 7.61
CA LYS A 90 -5.20 8.34 7.31
C LYS A 90 -4.38 8.07 6.05
N ILE A 91 -4.07 9.11 5.27
CA ILE A 91 -3.17 9.02 4.12
C ILE A 91 -2.17 10.17 4.10
N ASP A 92 -1.06 9.95 3.42
CA ASP A 92 -0.22 11.00 2.86
C ASP A 92 -0.20 10.82 1.33
N LEU A 93 -0.28 11.93 0.59
CA LEU A 93 -0.21 11.96 -0.87
C LEU A 93 1.01 12.75 -1.32
N ILE A 94 1.77 12.17 -2.23
CA ILE A 94 2.79 12.89 -3.00
C ILE A 94 2.42 12.85 -4.46
N SER A 95 2.32 14.02 -5.08
CA SER A 95 2.05 14.18 -6.51
C SER A 95 3.30 14.71 -7.20
N VAL A 96 3.83 13.94 -8.14
CA VAL A 96 5.00 14.29 -8.95
C VAL A 96 4.51 14.64 -10.35
N PHE A 97 4.89 15.82 -10.85
CA PHE A 97 4.56 16.27 -12.20
C PHE A 97 5.82 16.22 -13.05
N ILE A 98 5.94 15.18 -13.88
CA ILE A 98 7.12 14.96 -14.72
C ILE A 98 6.79 15.28 -16.19
N PRO A 99 7.50 16.24 -16.82
CA PRO A 99 7.53 16.37 -18.26
C PRO A 99 8.04 15.09 -18.91
N GLN A 100 7.30 14.57 -19.90
CA GLN A 100 7.77 13.41 -20.63
C GLN A 100 9.06 13.70 -21.39
N GLY A 101 9.95 12.71 -21.44
CA GLY A 101 11.13 12.72 -22.29
C GLY A 101 12.44 13.22 -21.68
N PHE A 102 12.41 13.95 -20.55
CA PHE A 102 13.62 14.67 -20.10
C PHE A 102 13.85 14.76 -18.58
N ASP A 103 12.84 14.46 -17.76
CA ASP A 103 12.96 14.69 -16.31
C ASP A 103 13.02 13.42 -15.48
N SER A 104 13.73 13.55 -14.36
CA SER A 104 13.70 12.61 -13.26
C SER A 104 13.77 13.33 -11.93
N GLU A 105 13.13 12.76 -10.92
CA GLU A 105 13.03 13.35 -9.60
C GLU A 105 13.10 12.24 -8.55
N THR A 106 13.88 12.48 -7.49
CA THR A 106 13.80 11.66 -6.27
C THR A 106 12.86 12.34 -5.30
N VAL A 107 11.83 11.61 -4.88
CA VAL A 107 10.72 12.15 -4.10
C VAL A 107 11.11 12.27 -2.62
N SER A 108 10.71 13.36 -1.98
CA SER A 108 10.79 13.50 -0.51
C SER A 108 9.66 12.72 0.15
N LEU A 109 10.00 11.67 0.92
CA LEU A 109 9.01 10.81 1.56
C LEU A 109 8.37 11.48 2.79
N PRO A 110 7.13 11.12 3.17
CA PRO A 110 6.51 11.61 4.40
C PRO A 110 7.32 11.15 5.63
N GLU A 111 7.36 11.93 6.71
CA GLU A 111 8.12 11.57 7.92
C GLU A 111 7.69 10.22 8.52
N ARG A 112 6.41 9.89 8.38
CA ARG A 112 5.77 8.65 8.83
C ARG A 112 5.69 7.58 7.75
N ASN A 113 6.48 7.67 6.66
CA ASN A 113 6.42 6.72 5.53
C ASN A 113 6.48 5.24 5.95
N LEU A 114 7.30 4.91 6.94
CA LEU A 114 7.46 3.53 7.42
C LEU A 114 6.22 3.01 8.15
N GLU A 115 5.35 3.89 8.65
CA GLU A 115 4.09 3.51 9.31
C GLU A 115 3.01 3.07 8.31
N ALA A 116 3.21 3.34 7.02
CA ALA A 116 2.21 3.01 6.00
C ALA A 116 2.00 1.50 5.92
N ILE A 117 0.74 1.08 5.98
CA ILE A 117 0.34 -0.32 5.84
C ILE A 117 0.29 -0.75 4.37
N LYS A 118 0.04 0.22 3.48
CA LYS A 118 0.07 0.07 2.02
C LYS A 118 0.57 1.35 1.38
N ILE A 119 1.31 1.21 0.29
CA ILE A 119 1.70 2.31 -0.58
C ILE A 119 1.31 1.96 -2.00
N PHE A 120 0.56 2.88 -2.63
CA PHE A 120 0.03 2.71 -3.97
C PHE A 120 0.55 3.80 -4.91
N VAL A 121 0.75 3.45 -6.17
CA VAL A 121 1.12 4.37 -7.24
C VAL A 121 0.02 4.39 -8.31
N PHE A 122 -0.41 5.59 -8.68
CA PHE A 122 -1.23 5.86 -9.86
C PHE A 122 -0.50 6.77 -10.83
N SER A 123 -0.68 6.57 -12.14
CA SER A 123 -0.22 7.53 -13.16
C SER A 123 -1.40 8.06 -13.97
N GLN A 124 -1.41 9.36 -14.28
CA GLN A 124 -2.34 9.94 -15.24
C GLN A 124 -2.19 9.30 -16.63
N HIS A 125 -0.98 8.85 -16.96
CA HIS A 125 -0.64 8.34 -18.28
C HIS A 125 -1.14 6.92 -18.54
N ASP A 126 -1.41 6.12 -17.50
CA ASP A 126 -1.89 4.74 -17.65
C ASP A 126 -3.27 4.67 -18.34
N ASP A 127 -3.73 3.47 -18.67
CA ASP A 127 -5.11 3.25 -19.09
C ASP A 127 -6.15 3.66 -18.03
N SER A 128 -7.36 4.04 -18.48
CA SER A 128 -8.48 4.46 -17.62
C SER A 128 -8.84 3.45 -16.52
N GLU A 129 -8.73 2.16 -16.81
CA GLU A 129 -9.05 1.04 -15.92
C GLU A 129 -7.82 0.46 -15.21
N ALA A 130 -6.62 1.05 -15.40
CA ALA A 130 -5.40 0.55 -14.79
C ALA A 130 -5.51 0.56 -13.25
N PRO A 131 -5.23 -0.56 -12.56
CA PRO A 131 -5.24 -0.61 -11.10
C PRO A 131 -4.01 0.09 -10.52
N PRO A 132 -4.05 0.52 -9.25
CA PRO A 132 -2.86 1.03 -8.59
C PRO A 132 -1.80 -0.06 -8.47
N ILE A 133 -0.53 0.34 -8.59
CA ILE A 133 0.61 -0.54 -8.34
C ILE A 133 0.98 -0.44 -6.84
N GLU A 134 1.02 -1.57 -6.15
CA GLU A 134 1.36 -1.64 -4.73
C GLU A 134 2.87 -1.85 -4.52
N ILE A 135 3.52 -0.97 -3.76
CA ILE A 135 4.99 -0.88 -3.64
C ILE A 135 5.53 -1.01 -2.21
N SER A 136 4.69 -1.27 -1.21
CA SER A 136 5.06 -1.23 0.22
C SER A 136 6.21 -2.15 0.59
N SER A 137 6.38 -3.26 -0.14
CA SER A 137 7.47 -4.22 0.11
C SER A 137 8.78 -3.89 -0.62
N PHE A 138 8.87 -2.75 -1.31
CA PHE A 138 10.01 -2.37 -2.14
C PHE A 138 10.87 -1.40 -1.34
N GLN A 139 12.13 -1.73 -1.05
CA GLN A 139 12.98 -0.80 -0.31
C GLN A 139 13.32 0.45 -1.12
N LYS A 140 13.80 0.27 -2.34
CA LYS A 140 14.05 1.35 -3.29
C LYS A 140 13.17 1.14 -4.51
N VAL A 141 12.39 2.14 -4.86
CA VAL A 141 11.42 2.10 -5.95
C VAL A 141 11.91 2.98 -7.09
N LEU A 142 11.85 2.43 -8.30
CA LEU A 142 11.95 3.19 -9.54
C LEU A 142 10.59 3.16 -10.24
N ILE A 143 10.06 4.34 -10.54
CA ILE A 143 8.86 4.55 -11.35
C ILE A 143 9.32 5.14 -12.69
N GLU A 144 9.31 4.34 -13.75
CA GLU A 144 9.62 4.80 -15.10
C GLU A 144 8.34 5.09 -15.86
N ILE A 145 8.25 6.26 -16.49
CA ILE A 145 7.15 6.62 -17.40
C ILE A 145 7.62 6.35 -18.83
N ASP A 146 6.85 5.59 -19.59
CA ASP A 146 7.05 5.33 -21.02
C ASP A 146 5.78 5.62 -21.84
N GLU A 147 5.78 5.28 -23.14
CA GLU A 147 4.68 5.56 -24.07
C GLU A 147 3.35 4.85 -23.73
N PHE A 148 3.35 3.86 -22.84
CA PHE A 148 2.18 3.07 -22.47
C PHE A 148 1.67 3.34 -21.04
N GLY A 149 2.42 4.09 -20.22
CA GLY A 149 2.07 4.33 -18.84
C GLY A 149 3.29 4.33 -17.92
N ILE A 150 3.16 3.68 -16.75
CA ILE A 150 4.26 3.49 -15.82
C ILE A 150 4.72 2.04 -15.69
N LEU A 151 6.03 1.87 -15.53
CA LEU A 151 6.69 0.66 -15.11
C LEU A 151 7.30 0.89 -13.72
N VAL A 152 7.02 0.00 -12.78
CA VAL A 152 7.51 0.12 -11.40
C VAL A 152 8.42 -1.05 -11.06
N SER A 153 9.62 -0.76 -10.57
CA SER A 153 10.64 -1.76 -10.28
C SER A 153 11.39 -1.48 -8.98
N ARG A 154 12.14 -2.49 -8.51
CA ARG A 154 13.03 -2.39 -7.35
C ARG A 154 14.41 -1.97 -7.82
N GLN A 155 15.00 -0.96 -7.19
CA GLN A 155 16.43 -0.66 -7.37
C GLN A 155 17.27 -1.47 -6.37
N GLY A 156 18.35 -2.07 -6.86
CA GLY A 156 19.33 -2.81 -6.04
C GLY A 156 20.14 -1.94 -5.09
#